data_AF-A0A6J7DFX4-F1
#
_entry.id   AF-A0A6J7DFX4-F1
#
_cell.length_a   1.000
_cell.length_b   1.000
_cell.length_c   1.000
_cell.angle_alpha   90.00
_cell.angle_beta   90.00
_cell.angle_gamma   90.00
#
_symmetry.space_group_name_H-M   'P 1'
#
loop_
_entity.id
_entity.type
_entity.pdbx_description
1 polymer ?
#
loop_
_entity_poly.entity_id
_entity_poly.type
_entity_poly.pdbx_seq_one_letter_code
_entity_poly.pdbx_strand_id
1 'polypeptide(L)'
;MFQPVGATGSPSIPIGNVRPDVTTLDGLYDSVPAQPWHVSAVFVGPVTTKQPGQTAVPSGLGEAIDAVHAVATAVGVDVEIRQGSHHAFHPGRCAEVFVGDVSVGFAGEVLPSIALSLDLPRVVSAFDLDLDALIASAPDHVVATPVLVFPAATQDVSLVVDQSVPAADVRVAIIDGAGELLESAHLVDDYRGAGLDENQKSLTFALRFRAADRTLTQQDATDAKLAGVAVAASRHNATIRE
;
A
#
# COMPACT_ATOMS: atom_id res chain seq x y z
N MET A 1 -11.42 8.60 -20.02
CA MET A 1 -12.00 9.80 -20.69
C MET A 1 -12.21 10.84 -19.60
N PHE A 2 -11.60 12.02 -19.71
CA PHE A 2 -11.78 13.10 -18.73
C PHE A 2 -13.25 13.52 -18.69
N GLN A 3 -13.88 13.42 -17.53
CA GLN A 3 -15.22 13.93 -17.27
C GLN A 3 -15.08 15.12 -16.31
N PRO A 4 -15.22 16.36 -16.77
CA PRO A 4 -15.16 17.52 -15.88
C PRO A 4 -16.29 17.42 -14.85
N VAL A 5 -15.95 17.57 -13.57
CA VAL A 5 -16.92 17.68 -12.48
C VAL A 5 -17.15 19.17 -12.24
N GLY A 6 -18.41 19.62 -12.28
CA GLY A 6 -18.78 21.03 -12.07
C GLY A 6 -18.85 21.88 -13.35
N ALA A 7 -19.11 23.17 -13.18
CA ALA A 7 -19.12 24.13 -14.28
C ALA A 7 -17.69 24.56 -14.61
N THR A 8 -17.20 24.18 -15.78
CA THR A 8 -15.86 24.56 -16.26
C THR A 8 -15.95 25.65 -17.32
N GLY A 9 -14.95 26.53 -17.35
CA GLY A 9 -14.88 27.67 -18.27
C GLY A 9 -15.63 28.90 -17.78
N SER A 10 -15.22 30.06 -18.31
CA SER A 10 -15.84 31.36 -18.03
C SER A 10 -16.82 31.75 -19.13
N PRO A 11 -17.97 32.37 -18.81
CA PRO A 11 -18.93 32.86 -19.80
C PRO A 11 -18.36 34.01 -20.66
N SER A 12 -17.27 34.65 -20.23
CA SER A 12 -16.64 35.74 -20.97
C SER A 12 -15.13 35.81 -20.72
N ILE A 13 -14.36 36.16 -21.76
CA ILE A 13 -12.93 36.42 -21.63
C ILE A 13 -12.72 37.93 -21.43
N PRO A 14 -11.98 38.37 -20.39
CA PRO A 14 -11.67 39.78 -20.19
C PRO A 14 -10.86 40.37 -21.34
N ILE A 15 -10.99 41.68 -21.55
CA ILE A 15 -10.26 42.39 -22.60
C ILE A 15 -8.76 42.41 -22.25
N GLY A 16 -7.92 41.88 -23.14
CA GLY A 16 -6.48 41.65 -22.89
C GLY A 16 -5.59 42.90 -22.80
N ASN A 17 -6.16 44.11 -22.82
CA ASN A 17 -5.42 45.36 -22.68
C ASN A 17 -5.48 45.96 -21.27
N VAL A 18 -6.22 45.34 -20.34
CA VAL A 18 -6.32 45.75 -18.94
C VAL A 18 -6.22 44.51 -18.05
N ARG A 19 -5.47 44.61 -16.95
CA ARG A 19 -5.43 43.53 -15.94
C ARG A 19 -6.83 43.41 -15.30
N PRO A 20 -7.48 42.24 -15.33
CA PRO A 20 -8.78 42.05 -14.69
C PRO A 20 -8.70 42.28 -13.18
N ASP A 21 -9.83 42.66 -12.57
CA ASP A 21 -9.92 42.77 -11.11
C ASP A 21 -9.81 41.40 -10.43
N VAL A 22 -9.60 41.40 -9.11
CA VAL A 22 -9.38 40.18 -8.31
C VAL A 22 -10.57 39.22 -8.43
N THR A 23 -11.80 39.73 -8.36
CA THR A 23 -13.01 38.91 -8.48
C THR A 23 -13.12 38.22 -9.84
N THR A 24 -12.76 38.91 -10.93
CA THR A 24 -12.74 38.33 -12.27
C THR A 24 -11.63 37.30 -12.41
N LEU A 25 -10.45 37.54 -11.82
CA LEU A 25 -9.35 36.57 -11.82
C LEU A 25 -9.71 35.32 -11.02
N ASP A 26 -10.25 35.47 -9.82
CA ASP A 26 -10.67 34.34 -8.97
C ASP A 26 -11.72 33.48 -9.71
N GLY A 27 -12.72 34.12 -10.31
CA GLY A 27 -13.73 33.40 -11.12
C GLY A 27 -13.14 32.71 -12.35
N LEU A 28 -12.07 33.24 -12.95
CA LEU A 28 -11.34 32.57 -14.03
C LEU A 28 -10.56 31.36 -13.51
N TYR A 29 -9.86 31.49 -12.39
CA TYR A 29 -9.09 30.39 -11.79
C TYR A 29 -10.01 29.26 -11.30
N ASP A 30 -11.11 29.59 -10.65
CA ASP A 30 -12.13 28.62 -10.19
C ASP A 30 -12.85 27.92 -11.35
N SER A 31 -12.83 28.52 -12.55
CA SER A 31 -13.42 27.91 -13.74
C SER A 31 -12.53 26.86 -14.41
N VAL A 32 -11.25 26.81 -14.05
CA VAL A 32 -10.32 25.79 -14.55
C VAL A 32 -10.58 24.49 -13.78
N PRO A 33 -10.72 23.33 -14.47
CA PRO A 33 -10.84 22.07 -13.77
C PRO A 33 -9.64 21.80 -12.86
N ALA A 34 -9.80 20.94 -11.86
CA ALA A 34 -8.66 20.49 -11.04
C ALA A 34 -7.53 19.93 -11.93
N GLN A 35 -6.29 20.36 -11.64
CA GLN A 35 -5.08 19.98 -12.37
C GLN A 35 -4.02 19.44 -11.38
N PRO A 36 -4.33 18.34 -10.66
CA PRO A 36 -3.37 17.78 -9.71
C PRO A 36 -2.15 17.25 -10.43
N TRP A 37 -1.01 17.28 -9.77
CA TRP A 37 0.17 16.56 -10.24
C TRP A 37 -0.03 15.07 -10.01
N HIS A 38 0.31 14.26 -11.02
CA HIS A 38 0.31 12.81 -10.90
C HIS A 38 1.72 12.27 -11.14
N VAL A 39 2.04 11.17 -10.46
CA VAL A 39 3.20 10.34 -10.75
C VAL A 39 2.72 8.95 -11.11
N SER A 40 3.16 8.47 -12.27
CA SER A 40 2.70 7.21 -12.84
C SER A 40 3.86 6.47 -13.48
N ALA A 41 3.79 5.14 -13.48
CA ALA A 41 4.74 4.31 -14.21
C ALA A 41 4.04 3.07 -14.78
N VAL A 42 4.61 2.54 -15.86
CA VAL A 42 4.20 1.29 -16.50
C VAL A 42 5.41 0.38 -16.60
N PHE A 43 5.25 -0.87 -16.20
CA PHE A 43 6.30 -1.89 -16.19
C PHE A 43 5.95 -2.98 -17.19
N VAL A 44 6.89 -3.24 -18.10
CA VAL A 44 6.76 -4.24 -19.16
C VAL A 44 8.04 -5.06 -19.27
N GLY A 45 7.88 -6.33 -19.65
CA GLY A 45 9.01 -7.23 -19.86
C GLY A 45 9.58 -7.78 -18.55
N PRO A 46 10.83 -8.27 -18.57
CA PRO A 46 11.44 -8.83 -17.38
C PRO A 46 12.23 -7.79 -16.58
N VAL A 47 12.10 -7.85 -15.25
CA VAL A 47 12.93 -7.10 -14.29
C VAL A 47 14.39 -7.54 -14.38
N THR A 48 14.59 -8.85 -14.53
CA THR A 48 15.90 -9.44 -14.80
C THR A 48 15.87 -10.10 -16.16
N THR A 49 16.66 -9.59 -17.09
CA THR A 49 16.82 -10.23 -18.41
C THR A 49 17.47 -11.60 -18.30
N LYS A 50 17.14 -12.53 -19.20
CA LYS A 50 17.78 -13.85 -19.27
C LYS A 50 19.29 -13.70 -19.46
N GLN A 51 20.07 -14.41 -18.65
CA GLN A 51 21.53 -14.50 -18.73
C GLN A 51 21.98 -15.96 -18.54
N PRO A 52 23.24 -16.33 -18.87
CA PRO A 52 23.75 -17.67 -18.58
C PRO A 52 23.63 -17.99 -17.08
N GLY A 53 22.92 -19.07 -16.74
CA GLY A 53 22.65 -19.47 -15.35
C GLY A 53 21.53 -18.70 -14.64
N GLN A 54 20.92 -17.69 -15.28
CA GLN A 54 19.83 -16.88 -14.72
C GLN A 54 18.64 -16.85 -15.68
N THR A 55 17.51 -17.44 -15.25
CA THR A 55 16.25 -17.32 -15.98
C THR A 55 15.72 -15.88 -15.91
N ALA A 56 15.01 -15.44 -16.95
CA ALA A 56 14.35 -14.14 -16.90
C ALA A 56 13.31 -14.10 -15.77
N VAL A 57 13.29 -12.99 -15.03
CA VAL A 57 12.29 -12.73 -13.99
C VAL A 57 11.28 -11.74 -14.55
N PRO A 58 10.01 -12.12 -14.79
CA PRO A 58 9.01 -11.22 -15.33
C PRO A 58 8.68 -10.10 -14.33
N SER A 59 8.40 -8.88 -14.82
CA SER A 59 7.75 -7.86 -14.00
C SER A 59 6.30 -8.24 -13.73
N GLY A 60 5.75 -7.73 -12.65
CA GLY A 60 4.35 -7.93 -12.27
C GLY A 60 3.88 -6.88 -11.28
N LEU A 61 2.82 -7.19 -10.55
CA LEU A 61 2.26 -6.28 -9.54
C LEU A 61 3.29 -5.83 -8.50
N GLY A 62 4.21 -6.71 -8.10
CA GLY A 62 5.25 -6.41 -7.11
C GLY A 62 6.05 -5.15 -7.46
N GLU A 63 6.49 -5.02 -8.71
CA GLU A 63 7.28 -3.85 -9.15
C GLU A 63 6.49 -2.54 -9.10
N ALA A 64 5.18 -2.60 -9.38
CA ALA A 64 4.34 -1.42 -9.26
C ALA A 64 4.17 -1.01 -7.79
N ILE A 65 3.98 -1.98 -6.88
CA ILE A 65 3.88 -1.73 -5.44
C ILE A 65 5.21 -1.21 -4.88
N ASP A 66 6.34 -1.81 -5.25
CA ASP A 66 7.66 -1.38 -4.80
C ASP A 66 7.97 0.04 -5.27
N ALA A 67 7.58 0.40 -6.49
CA ALA A 67 7.71 1.76 -6.98
C ALA A 67 6.78 2.75 -6.27
N VAL A 68 5.57 2.35 -5.89
CA VAL A 68 4.69 3.15 -5.01
C VAL A 68 5.39 3.41 -3.67
N HIS A 69 5.98 2.37 -3.06
CA HIS A 69 6.72 2.52 -1.80
C HIS A 69 7.94 3.43 -1.94
N ALA A 70 8.64 3.38 -3.09
CA ALA A 70 9.76 4.26 -3.37
C ALA A 70 9.33 5.73 -3.49
N VAL A 71 8.20 6.01 -4.16
CA VAL A 71 7.61 7.35 -4.22
C VAL A 71 7.18 7.82 -2.83
N ALA A 72 6.48 6.98 -2.07
CA ALA A 72 6.04 7.29 -0.71
C ALA A 72 7.22 7.63 0.22
N THR A 73 8.30 6.84 0.12
CA THR A 73 9.54 7.08 0.87
C THR A 73 10.19 8.41 0.48
N ALA A 74 10.18 8.77 -0.81
CA ALA A 74 10.75 10.03 -1.29
C ALA A 74 9.96 11.26 -0.79
N VAL A 75 8.65 11.11 -0.63
CA VAL A 75 7.77 12.16 -0.06
C VAL A 75 7.83 12.17 1.48
N GLY A 76 8.17 11.05 2.11
CA GLY A 76 8.23 10.91 3.56
C GLY A 76 6.89 10.51 4.19
N VAL A 77 6.04 9.78 3.45
CA VAL A 77 4.77 9.21 3.96
C VAL A 77 4.83 7.70 4.03
N ASP A 78 4.12 7.15 5.01
CA ASP A 78 3.80 5.71 5.05
C ASP A 78 2.51 5.47 4.27
N VAL A 79 2.51 4.47 3.39
CA VAL A 79 1.36 4.07 2.60
C VAL A 79 0.81 2.72 3.06
N GLU A 80 -0.50 2.58 3.02
CA GLU A 80 -1.20 1.32 3.19
C GLU A 80 -1.71 0.82 1.85
N ILE A 81 -1.38 -0.44 1.53
CA ILE A 81 -1.80 -1.11 0.31
C ILE A 81 -3.02 -1.98 0.63
N ARG A 82 -4.18 -1.59 0.11
CA ARG A 82 -5.44 -2.31 0.30
C ARG A 82 -5.88 -2.95 -1.01
N GLN A 83 -6.65 -4.03 -0.94
CA GLN A 83 -7.27 -4.58 -2.14
C GLN A 83 -8.25 -3.55 -2.71
N GLY A 84 -8.01 -3.14 -3.95
CA GLY A 84 -8.77 -2.09 -4.63
C GLY A 84 -9.50 -2.59 -5.86
N SER A 85 -10.29 -1.70 -6.47
CA SER A 85 -10.93 -1.95 -7.76
C SER A 85 -10.78 -0.72 -8.65
N HIS A 86 -10.22 -0.91 -9.84
CA HIS A 86 -10.10 0.14 -10.83
C HIS A 86 -10.35 -0.42 -12.23
N HIS A 87 -11.08 0.31 -13.06
CA HIS A 87 -11.55 -0.16 -14.37
C HIS A 87 -10.42 -0.52 -15.35
N ALA A 88 -9.21 0.00 -15.15
CA ALA A 88 -8.05 -0.31 -15.98
C ALA A 88 -7.28 -1.56 -15.50
N PHE A 89 -7.53 -2.02 -14.27
CA PHE A 89 -6.76 -3.09 -13.63
C PHE A 89 -7.57 -4.38 -13.49
N HIS A 90 -6.85 -5.49 -13.38
CA HIS A 90 -7.42 -6.79 -13.14
C HIS A 90 -8.03 -6.86 -11.72
N PRO A 91 -9.28 -7.35 -11.53
CA PRO A 91 -9.99 -7.29 -10.24
C PRO A 91 -9.27 -7.98 -9.06
N GLY A 92 -8.54 -9.06 -9.33
CA GLY A 92 -7.75 -9.77 -8.31
C GLY A 92 -6.30 -9.30 -8.17
N ARG A 93 -5.87 -8.30 -8.96
CA ARG A 93 -4.48 -7.80 -9.02
C ARG A 93 -4.48 -6.28 -9.12
N CYS A 94 -5.29 -5.67 -8.27
CA CYS A 94 -5.44 -4.23 -8.13
C CYS A 94 -5.32 -3.87 -6.65
N ALA A 95 -4.42 -2.95 -6.38
CA ALA A 95 -4.23 -2.31 -5.10
C ALA A 95 -4.71 -0.86 -5.19
N GLU A 96 -5.38 -0.41 -4.15
CA GLU A 96 -5.60 1.00 -3.88
C GLU A 96 -4.63 1.43 -2.77
N VAL A 97 -4.05 2.61 -2.94
CA VAL A 97 -2.97 3.13 -2.10
C VAL A 97 -3.56 4.19 -1.20
N PHE A 98 -3.35 4.07 0.11
CA PHE A 98 -3.87 4.99 1.11
C PHE A 98 -2.74 5.64 1.91
N VAL A 99 -2.92 6.91 2.28
CA VAL A 99 -2.18 7.55 3.39
C VAL A 99 -3.22 7.88 4.47
N GLY A 100 -3.19 7.14 5.57
CA GLY A 100 -4.28 7.14 6.55
C GLY A 100 -5.62 6.72 5.90
N ASP A 101 -6.58 7.64 5.89
CA ASP A 101 -7.91 7.43 5.28
C ASP A 101 -8.02 8.01 3.85
N VAL A 102 -6.97 8.68 3.36
CA VAL A 102 -6.97 9.33 2.05
C VAL A 102 -6.50 8.35 0.99
N SER A 103 -7.35 8.05 0.00
CA SER A 103 -6.94 7.33 -1.21
C SER A 103 -6.08 8.24 -2.08
N VAL A 104 -4.87 7.81 -2.37
CA VAL A 104 -3.87 8.59 -3.14
C VAL A 104 -3.57 7.97 -4.50
N GLY A 105 -4.24 6.88 -4.87
CA GLY A 105 -4.11 6.28 -6.20
C GLY A 105 -4.18 4.76 -6.22
N PHE A 106 -3.72 4.17 -7.32
CA PHE A 106 -3.85 2.73 -7.57
C PHE A 106 -2.58 2.14 -8.17
N ALA A 107 -2.32 0.87 -7.87
CA ALA A 107 -1.31 0.05 -8.52
C ALA A 107 -1.90 -1.30 -8.90
N GLY A 108 -1.56 -1.83 -10.07
CA GLY A 108 -2.24 -3.03 -10.55
C GLY A 108 -1.60 -3.66 -11.77
N GLU A 109 -2.00 -4.89 -12.06
CA GLU A 109 -1.85 -5.45 -13.40
C GLU A 109 -2.98 -4.96 -14.30
N VAL A 110 -2.61 -4.40 -15.45
CA VAL A 110 -3.55 -3.89 -16.45
C VAL A 110 -4.42 -5.04 -16.97
N LEU A 111 -5.69 -4.75 -17.27
CA LEU A 111 -6.59 -5.74 -17.87
C LEU A 111 -5.95 -6.36 -19.13
N PRO A 112 -5.97 -7.70 -19.28
CA PRO A 112 -5.38 -8.36 -20.45
C PRO A 112 -5.97 -7.87 -21.79
N SER A 113 -7.24 -7.48 -21.80
CA SER A 113 -7.90 -6.92 -22.99
C SER A 113 -7.36 -5.53 -23.36
N ILE A 114 -7.05 -4.68 -22.38
CA ILE A 114 -6.44 -3.37 -22.61
C ILE A 114 -5.01 -3.58 -23.14
N ALA A 115 -4.21 -4.42 -22.49
CA ALA A 115 -2.86 -4.73 -22.93
C ALA A 115 -2.84 -5.26 -24.37
N LEU A 116 -3.72 -6.20 -24.70
CA LEU A 116 -3.84 -6.73 -26.06
C LEU A 116 -4.24 -5.66 -27.08
N SER A 117 -5.19 -4.77 -26.74
CA SER A 117 -5.64 -3.71 -27.65
C SER A 117 -4.56 -2.67 -27.98
N LEU A 118 -3.55 -2.55 -27.12
CA LEU A 118 -2.42 -1.62 -27.24
C LEU A 118 -1.14 -2.30 -27.74
N ASP A 119 -1.21 -3.56 -28.17
CA ASP A 119 -0.06 -4.37 -28.59
C ASP A 119 1.05 -4.46 -27.52
N LEU A 120 0.64 -4.52 -26.25
CA LEU A 120 1.53 -4.68 -25.10
C LEU A 120 1.72 -6.16 -24.73
N PRO A 121 2.80 -6.51 -23.99
CA PRO A 121 2.98 -7.86 -23.47
C PRO A 121 1.81 -8.33 -22.61
N ARG A 122 1.67 -9.66 -22.43
CA ARG A 122 0.56 -10.26 -21.67
C ARG A 122 0.48 -9.76 -20.23
N VAL A 123 1.62 -9.50 -19.60
CA VAL A 123 1.71 -8.98 -18.22
C VAL A 123 2.26 -7.57 -18.30
N VAL A 124 1.42 -6.61 -17.91
CA VAL A 124 1.76 -5.21 -17.77
C VAL A 124 1.27 -4.79 -16.40
N SER A 125 2.16 -4.27 -15.57
CA SER A 125 1.75 -3.62 -14.32
C SER A 125 1.95 -2.12 -14.44
N ALA A 126 1.18 -1.36 -13.68
CA ALA A 126 1.29 0.08 -13.64
C ALA A 126 0.84 0.61 -12.29
N PHE A 127 1.23 1.84 -11.98
CA PHE A 127 0.61 2.63 -10.93
C PHE A 127 0.33 4.04 -11.42
N ASP A 128 -0.63 4.70 -10.78
CA ASP A 128 -0.91 6.12 -10.90
C ASP A 128 -1.26 6.67 -9.52
N LEU A 129 -0.51 7.67 -9.05
CA LEU A 129 -0.70 8.32 -7.76
C LEU A 129 -0.94 9.83 -7.94
N ASP A 130 -1.89 10.36 -7.17
CA ASP A 130 -2.06 11.79 -6.96
C ASP A 130 -0.90 12.30 -6.09
N LEU A 131 0.03 13.01 -6.73
CA LEU A 131 1.23 13.52 -6.07
C LEU A 131 0.91 14.69 -5.13
N ASP A 132 -0.09 15.51 -5.46
CA ASP A 132 -0.51 16.59 -4.58
C ASP A 132 -1.12 16.04 -3.29
N ALA A 133 -1.95 15.00 -3.38
CA ALA A 133 -2.51 14.31 -2.22
C ALA A 133 -1.42 13.64 -1.36
N LEU A 134 -0.40 13.04 -1.99
CA LEU A 134 0.76 12.48 -1.28
C LEU A 134 1.56 13.56 -0.54
N ILE A 135 1.92 14.65 -1.21
CA ILE A 135 2.68 15.76 -0.62
C ILE A 135 1.88 16.42 0.50
N ALA A 136 0.58 16.64 0.30
CA ALA A 136 -0.30 17.21 1.32
C ALA A 136 -0.45 16.33 2.57
N SER A 137 -0.21 15.02 2.43
CA SER A 137 -0.24 14.06 3.54
C SER A 137 1.13 13.89 4.23
N ALA A 138 2.19 14.52 3.70
CA ALA A 138 3.53 14.45 4.29
C ALA A 138 3.59 15.23 5.61
N PRO A 139 4.33 14.72 6.62
CA PRO A 139 4.54 15.47 7.83
C PRO A 139 5.41 16.70 7.57
N ASP A 140 5.06 17.86 8.14
CA ASP A 140 5.84 19.09 8.02
C ASP A 140 7.28 18.94 8.56
N HIS A 141 7.45 18.07 9.56
CA HIS A 141 8.70 17.85 10.27
C HIS A 141 8.93 16.37 10.58
N VAL A 142 10.16 15.91 10.35
CA VAL A 142 10.60 14.58 10.80
C VAL A 142 10.90 14.64 12.30
N VAL A 143 10.11 13.92 13.11
CA VAL A 143 10.34 13.81 14.55
C VAL A 143 11.31 12.67 14.82
N ALA A 144 12.48 13.00 15.37
CA ALA A 144 13.45 11.99 15.78
C ALA A 144 12.90 11.18 16.96
N THR A 145 12.91 9.85 16.84
CA THR A 145 12.56 8.93 17.93
C THR A 145 13.83 8.42 18.62
N PRO A 146 13.78 8.10 19.93
CA PRO A 146 14.91 7.52 20.62
C PRO A 146 15.33 6.19 20.01
N VAL A 147 16.64 6.00 19.83
CA VAL A 147 17.19 4.68 19.48
C VAL A 147 17.15 3.80 20.72
N LEU A 148 16.32 2.75 20.67
CA LEU A 148 16.17 1.82 21.79
C LEU A 148 17.44 0.97 21.94
N VAL A 149 18.04 0.99 23.13
CA VAL A 149 19.31 0.30 23.44
C VAL A 149 19.12 -1.12 23.99
N PHE A 150 17.91 -1.46 24.43
CA PHE A 150 17.60 -2.79 24.95
C PHE A 150 17.45 -3.80 23.81
N PRO A 151 17.89 -5.06 24.00
CA PRO A 151 17.80 -6.07 22.96
C PRO A 151 16.33 -6.35 22.60
N ALA A 152 16.07 -6.63 21.32
CA ALA A 152 14.76 -7.09 20.88
C ALA A 152 14.62 -8.60 21.11
N ALA A 153 13.43 -9.04 21.50
CA ALA A 153 13.02 -10.43 21.43
C ALA A 153 12.27 -10.67 20.11
N THR A 154 12.60 -11.74 19.40
CA THR A 154 11.93 -12.12 18.16
C THR A 154 11.14 -13.41 18.36
N GLN A 155 9.90 -13.44 17.90
CA GLN A 155 9.08 -14.65 17.86
C GLN A 155 8.29 -14.70 16.56
N ASP A 156 8.15 -15.89 16.01
CA ASP A 156 7.29 -16.11 14.86
C ASP A 156 5.92 -16.62 15.33
N VAL A 157 4.88 -16.32 14.56
CA VAL A 157 3.55 -16.90 14.73
C VAL A 157 2.94 -17.27 13.39
N SER A 158 2.44 -18.49 13.30
CA SER A 158 1.71 -18.99 12.13
C SER A 158 0.22 -19.02 12.45
N LEU A 159 -0.58 -18.33 11.64
CA LEU A 159 -2.02 -18.24 11.79
C LEU A 159 -2.73 -18.81 10.56
N VAL A 160 -3.63 -19.76 10.78
CA VAL A 160 -4.55 -20.25 9.75
C VAL A 160 -5.76 -19.35 9.68
N VAL A 161 -6.07 -18.86 8.49
CA VAL A 161 -7.24 -18.01 8.19
C VAL A 161 -7.90 -18.46 6.90
N ASP A 162 -9.11 -17.98 6.64
CA ASP A 162 -9.74 -18.13 5.33
C ASP A 162 -8.92 -17.43 4.23
N GLN A 163 -8.84 -18.02 3.04
CA GLN A 163 -8.05 -17.50 1.92
C GLN A 163 -8.45 -16.09 1.49
N SER A 164 -9.72 -15.73 1.68
CA SER A 164 -10.25 -14.40 1.36
C SER A 164 -9.75 -13.29 2.29
N VAL A 165 -9.26 -13.64 3.49
CA VAL A 165 -8.78 -12.64 4.46
C VAL A 165 -7.43 -12.06 4.00
N PRO A 166 -7.31 -10.75 3.76
CA PRO A 166 -6.02 -10.13 3.43
C PRO A 166 -4.99 -10.31 4.56
N ALA A 167 -3.73 -10.60 4.19
CA ALA A 167 -2.67 -10.75 5.18
C ALA A 167 -2.39 -9.43 5.95
N ALA A 168 -2.62 -8.29 5.30
CA ALA A 168 -2.54 -6.97 5.93
C ALA A 168 -3.52 -6.83 7.10
N ASP A 169 -4.76 -7.29 6.95
CA ASP A 169 -5.78 -7.21 7.99
C ASP A 169 -5.39 -8.05 9.22
N VAL A 170 -4.87 -9.26 8.98
CA VAL A 170 -4.34 -10.13 10.05
C VAL A 170 -3.16 -9.46 10.76
N ARG A 171 -2.25 -8.82 10.00
CA ARG A 171 -1.13 -8.07 10.56
C ARG A 171 -1.60 -6.90 11.42
N VAL A 172 -2.58 -6.12 10.96
CA VAL A 172 -3.17 -5.01 11.74
C VAL A 172 -3.78 -5.54 13.04
N ALA A 173 -4.52 -6.64 12.99
CA ALA A 173 -5.08 -7.27 14.18
C ALA A 173 -4.00 -7.72 15.19
N ILE A 174 -2.88 -8.28 14.70
CA ILE A 174 -1.73 -8.63 15.55
C ILE A 174 -1.12 -7.38 16.18
N ILE A 175 -0.90 -6.31 15.40
CA ILE A 175 -0.31 -5.06 15.89
C ILE A 175 -1.18 -4.44 16.99
N ASP A 176 -2.48 -4.31 16.74
CA ASP A 176 -3.42 -3.75 17.70
C ASP A 176 -3.47 -4.53 19.01
N GLY A 177 -3.45 -5.87 18.93
CA GLY A 177 -3.54 -6.71 20.11
C GLY A 177 -2.24 -6.85 20.88
N ALA A 178 -1.08 -6.81 20.20
CA ALA A 178 0.22 -6.94 20.85
C ALA A 178 0.67 -5.66 21.57
N GLY A 179 0.12 -4.51 21.19
CA GLY A 179 0.32 -3.24 21.87
C GLY A 179 1.74 -2.68 21.75
N GLU A 180 2.10 -1.80 22.68
CA GLU A 180 3.32 -0.97 22.61
C GLU A 180 4.64 -1.76 22.64
N LEU A 181 4.61 -3.03 23.08
CA LEU A 181 5.81 -3.87 23.08
C LEU A 181 6.18 -4.37 21.67
N LEU A 182 5.22 -4.43 20.75
CA LEU A 182 5.47 -4.88 19.38
C LEU A 182 6.15 -3.75 18.60
N GLU A 183 7.41 -3.95 18.29
CA GLU A 183 8.22 -3.02 17.49
C GLU A 183 7.96 -3.21 15.99
N SER A 184 7.79 -4.45 15.53
CA SER A 184 7.40 -4.72 14.14
C SER A 184 6.76 -6.10 13.94
N ALA A 185 5.95 -6.21 12.90
CA ALA A 185 5.40 -7.46 12.39
C ALA A 185 5.56 -7.52 10.87
N HIS A 186 6.19 -8.58 10.37
CA HIS A 186 6.42 -8.81 8.93
C HIS A 186 5.88 -10.17 8.51
N LEU A 187 5.13 -10.21 7.42
CA LEU A 187 4.75 -11.47 6.79
C LEU A 187 5.99 -12.12 6.19
N VAL A 188 6.25 -13.38 6.53
CA VAL A 188 7.39 -14.15 6.02
C VAL A 188 6.97 -15.33 5.15
N ASP A 189 5.73 -15.83 5.29
CA ASP A 189 5.22 -16.94 4.48
C ASP A 189 3.68 -16.89 4.31
N ASP A 190 3.19 -17.26 3.12
CA ASP A 190 1.77 -17.53 2.78
C ASP A 190 1.69 -18.95 2.20
N TYR A 191 1.37 -19.90 3.07
CA TYR A 191 1.33 -21.32 2.74
C TYR A 191 -0.09 -21.80 2.45
N ARG A 192 -0.28 -22.44 1.29
CA ARG A 192 -1.56 -22.98 0.79
C ARG A 192 -1.45 -24.43 0.31
N GLY A 193 -0.72 -25.24 1.07
CA GLY A 193 -0.41 -26.63 0.71
C GLY A 193 -1.13 -27.66 1.57
N ALA A 194 -0.58 -28.88 1.55
CA ALA A 194 -1.10 -30.02 2.28
C ALA A 194 -1.24 -29.75 3.80
N GLY A 195 -2.30 -30.30 4.41
CA GLY A 195 -2.61 -30.12 5.83
C GLY A 195 -3.43 -28.86 6.13
N LEU A 196 -3.87 -28.13 5.11
CA LEU A 196 -4.89 -27.08 5.20
C LEU A 196 -6.12 -27.48 4.39
N ASP A 197 -7.29 -27.02 4.81
CA ASP A 197 -8.50 -27.12 4.00
C ASP A 197 -8.38 -26.25 2.74
N GLU A 198 -9.12 -26.60 1.67
CA GLU A 198 -9.03 -25.92 0.37
C GLU A 198 -9.28 -24.41 0.42
N ASN A 199 -10.05 -23.93 1.41
CA ASN A 199 -10.37 -22.52 1.62
C ASN A 199 -9.48 -21.83 2.66
N GLN A 200 -8.46 -22.51 3.19
CA GLN A 200 -7.58 -21.97 4.21
C GLN A 200 -6.20 -21.64 3.66
N LYS A 201 -5.53 -20.71 4.34
CA LYS A 201 -4.10 -20.42 4.17
C LYS A 201 -3.47 -20.22 5.54
N SER A 202 -2.18 -20.52 5.65
CA SER A 202 -1.38 -20.24 6.83
C SER A 202 -0.49 -19.05 6.55
N LEU A 203 -0.61 -18.00 7.35
CA LEU A 203 0.22 -16.80 7.29
C LEU A 203 1.21 -16.82 8.46
N THR A 204 2.50 -16.77 8.15
CA THR A 204 3.55 -16.72 9.17
C THR A 204 4.05 -15.29 9.30
N PHE A 205 4.06 -14.76 10.52
CA PHE A 205 4.56 -13.43 10.84
C PHE A 205 5.78 -13.52 11.74
N ALA A 206 6.86 -12.85 11.35
CA ALA A 206 7.98 -12.57 12.22
C ALA A 206 7.69 -11.31 13.04
N LEU A 207 7.64 -11.47 14.36
CA LEU A 207 7.34 -10.40 15.32
C LEU A 207 8.60 -10.00 16.06
N ARG A 208 8.83 -8.69 16.17
CA ARG A 208 9.91 -8.11 16.95
C ARG A 208 9.33 -7.33 18.12
N PHE A 209 9.75 -7.66 19.34
CA PHE A 209 9.30 -7.03 20.58
C PHE A 209 10.45 -6.32 21.28
N ARG A 210 10.20 -5.13 21.81
CA ARG A 210 11.18 -4.37 22.58
C ARG A 210 10.49 -3.39 23.53
N ALA A 211 11.01 -3.29 24.76
CA ALA A 211 10.63 -2.23 25.69
C ALA A 211 11.68 -1.10 25.66
N ALA A 212 11.23 0.13 25.95
CA ALA A 212 12.08 1.30 25.95
C ALA A 212 12.92 1.45 27.23
N ASP A 213 12.53 0.77 28.31
CA ASP A 213 13.03 0.99 29.68
C ASP A 213 13.67 -0.26 30.32
N ARG A 214 13.51 -1.44 29.71
CA ARG A 214 14.04 -2.71 30.24
C ARG A 214 14.27 -3.76 29.15
N THR A 215 15.06 -4.77 29.50
CA THR A 215 15.12 -6.01 28.72
C THR A 215 13.84 -6.82 28.94
N LEU A 216 13.18 -7.23 27.85
CA LEU A 216 12.00 -8.10 27.93
C LEU A 216 12.37 -9.51 28.38
N THR A 217 11.51 -10.11 29.21
CA THR A 217 11.56 -11.55 29.47
C THR A 217 10.93 -12.32 28.31
N GLN A 218 11.22 -13.61 28.22
CA GLN A 218 10.54 -14.49 27.26
C GLN A 218 9.02 -14.50 27.48
N GLN A 219 8.57 -14.39 28.74
CA GLN A 219 7.16 -14.34 29.08
C GLN A 219 6.50 -13.07 28.56
N ASP A 220 7.11 -11.89 28.76
CA ASP A 220 6.57 -10.60 28.27
C ASP A 220 6.31 -10.64 26.76
N ALA A 221 7.26 -11.14 25.97
CA ALA A 221 7.13 -11.25 24.52
C ALA A 221 6.05 -12.28 24.11
N THR A 222 5.92 -13.36 24.88
CA THR A 222 4.92 -14.41 24.61
C THR A 222 3.51 -13.92 24.92
N ASP A 223 3.33 -13.20 26.03
CA ASP A 223 2.04 -12.62 26.42
C ASP A 223 1.59 -11.57 25.39
N ALA A 224 2.49 -10.69 24.95
CA ALA A 224 2.20 -9.71 23.89
C ALA A 224 1.83 -10.38 22.56
N LYS A 225 2.57 -11.42 22.14
CA LYS A 225 2.22 -12.21 20.95
C LYS A 225 0.82 -12.81 21.08
N LEU A 226 0.51 -13.47 22.20
CA LEU A 226 -0.78 -14.13 22.40
C LEU A 226 -1.94 -13.13 22.47
N ALA A 227 -1.72 -11.93 22.99
CA ALA A 227 -2.70 -10.84 22.93
C ALA A 227 -2.99 -10.41 21.48
N GLY A 228 -1.95 -10.27 20.65
CA GLY A 228 -2.08 -10.05 19.20
C GLY A 228 -2.87 -11.16 18.50
N VAL A 229 -2.55 -12.42 18.82
CA VAL A 229 -3.28 -13.58 18.29
C VAL A 229 -4.75 -13.57 18.70
N ALA A 230 -5.07 -13.21 19.94
CA ALA A 230 -6.45 -13.16 20.41
C ALA A 230 -7.30 -12.15 19.62
N VAL A 231 -6.72 -10.99 19.25
CA VAL A 231 -7.39 -10.00 18.39
C VAL A 231 -7.55 -10.53 16.96
N ALA A 232 -6.51 -11.15 16.39
CA ALA A 232 -6.61 -11.79 15.07
C ALA A 232 -7.67 -12.91 15.04
N ALA A 233 -7.75 -13.72 16.09
CA ALA A 233 -8.77 -14.75 16.26
C ALA A 233 -10.18 -14.14 16.31
N SER A 234 -10.36 -13.08 17.10
CA SER A 234 -11.65 -12.39 17.24
C SER A 234 -12.11 -11.69 15.95
N ARG A 235 -11.19 -11.10 15.17
CA ARG A 235 -11.55 -10.32 13.97
C ARG A 235 -11.63 -11.16 12.70
N HIS A 236 -10.83 -12.22 12.60
CA HIS A 236 -10.64 -12.97 11.35
C HIS A 236 -10.79 -14.48 11.50
N ASN A 237 -11.26 -14.97 12.65
CA ASN A 237 -11.32 -16.41 12.98
C ASN A 237 -9.97 -17.12 12.82
N ALA A 238 -8.88 -16.40 13.05
CA ALA A 238 -7.53 -16.93 12.96
C ALA A 238 -7.27 -17.99 14.04
N THR A 239 -6.59 -19.09 13.69
CA THR A 239 -6.16 -20.13 14.62
C THR A 239 -4.65 -20.34 14.56
N ILE A 240 -4.02 -20.59 15.71
CA ILE A 240 -2.58 -20.88 15.74
C ILE A 240 -2.31 -22.22 15.06
N ARG A 241 -1.29 -22.24 14.20
CA ARG A 241 -0.66 -23.46 13.68
C ARG A 241 0.64 -23.72 14.45
N GLU A 242 0.76 -24.91 15.02
CA GLU A 242 2.02 -25.42 15.56
C GLU A 242 2.93 -26.01 14.47
#